data_AF-A0A2D5TNT5-F1
#
_entry.id   AF-A0A2D5TNT5-F1
#
_cell.length_a   1.000
_cell.length_b   1.000
_cell.length_c   1.000
_cell.angle_alpha   90.00
_cell.angle_beta   90.00
_cell.angle_gamma   90.00
#
_symmetry.space_group_name_H-M   'P 1'
#
loop_
_entity.id
_entity.type
_entity.pdbx_description
1 polymer ?
#
loop_
_entity_poly.entity_id
_entity_poly.type
_entity_poly.pdbx_seq_one_letter_code
_entity_poly.pdbx_strand_id
1 'polypeptide(L)'
;MRVEDYFKNNKEGFKDSGQMSSGSDLSFESRLKAEIHSSTEEQKASPFKIWSIAASILLLMTFGFWYTTSNVATEEEKVLLANLENESAGKRLEGVYAFNDDYKKEDDRILDRLIDIVLNDQNANVQIASIDALMQFPKNEKVRKNLIKALEKEDKPIVQIKLIKAMRKLRDQRAQKSLEKIINNEQTFPIVKSNATMAMATLKTK
;
A
#
# COMPACT_ATOMS: atom_id res chain seq x y z
N MET A 1 -39.44 -64.14 -45.21
CA MET A 1 -40.62 -64.22 -44.32
C MET A 1 -40.78 -62.85 -43.65
N ARG A 2 -41.94 -62.19 -43.74
CA ARG A 2 -42.14 -60.84 -43.19
C ARG A 2 -42.41 -60.95 -41.68
N VAL A 3 -41.94 -59.96 -40.92
CA VAL A 3 -42.04 -59.92 -39.46
C VAL A 3 -43.50 -59.97 -38.99
N GLU A 4 -44.42 -59.30 -39.70
CA GLU A 4 -45.87 -59.39 -39.48
C GLU A 4 -46.44 -60.82 -39.51
N ASP A 5 -45.93 -61.69 -40.38
CA ASP A 5 -46.47 -63.05 -40.58
C ASP A 5 -46.08 -63.96 -39.40
N TYR A 6 -44.92 -63.70 -38.79
CA TYR A 6 -44.44 -64.41 -37.61
C TYR A 6 -45.29 -64.09 -36.37
N PHE A 7 -45.68 -62.82 -36.20
CA PHE A 7 -46.51 -62.39 -35.08
C PHE A 7 -47.97 -62.81 -35.22
N LYS A 8 -48.51 -62.89 -36.44
CA LYS A 8 -49.86 -63.41 -36.67
C LYS A 8 -49.99 -64.90 -36.34
N ASN A 9 -48.97 -65.71 -36.64
CA ASN A 9 -48.99 -67.16 -36.41
C ASN A 9 -48.61 -67.59 -34.98
N ASN A 10 -48.09 -66.69 -34.15
CA ASN A 10 -47.64 -66.99 -32.77
C ASN A 10 -48.40 -66.18 -31.69
N LYS A 11 -49.63 -65.76 -31.96
CA LYS A 11 -50.43 -64.92 -31.05
C LYS A 11 -50.78 -65.59 -29.71
N GLU A 12 -50.82 -66.92 -29.65
CA GLU A 12 -51.11 -67.65 -28.41
C GLU A 12 -49.94 -67.63 -27.41
N GLY A 13 -48.70 -67.39 -27.87
CA GLY A 13 -47.52 -67.27 -27.01
C GLY A 13 -47.42 -65.94 -26.25
N PHE A 14 -48.33 -65.00 -26.50
CA PHE A 14 -48.32 -63.65 -25.90
C PHE A 14 -49.55 -63.37 -25.02
N LYS A 15 -50.40 -64.38 -24.76
CA LYS A 15 -51.57 -64.23 -23.87
C LYS A 15 -51.24 -64.41 -22.39
N ASP A 16 -50.06 -64.91 -22.05
CA ASP A 16 -49.65 -64.93 -20.65
C ASP A 16 -49.18 -63.52 -20.29
N SER A 17 -50.00 -62.82 -19.50
CA SER A 17 -49.62 -61.57 -18.85
C SER A 17 -48.49 -61.90 -17.88
N GLY A 18 -47.26 -61.91 -18.38
CA GLY A 18 -46.07 -62.25 -17.63
C GLY A 18 -45.88 -61.28 -16.47
N GLN A 19 -46.51 -61.59 -15.34
CA GLN A 19 -45.98 -61.18 -14.05
C GLN A 19 -44.59 -61.79 -13.97
N MET A 20 -43.60 -60.95 -13.68
CA MET A 20 -42.23 -61.41 -13.48
C MET A 20 -42.21 -62.51 -12.41
N SER A 21 -41.35 -63.51 -12.60
CA SER A 21 -41.18 -64.59 -11.62
C SER A 21 -40.71 -63.99 -10.29
N SER A 22 -41.26 -64.46 -9.16
CA SER A 22 -40.90 -63.95 -7.82
C SER A 22 -39.39 -64.04 -7.52
N GLY A 23 -38.67 -64.96 -8.17
CA GLY A 23 -37.21 -65.04 -8.07
C GLY A 23 -36.47 -63.91 -8.83
N SER A 24 -36.98 -63.52 -10.00
CA SER A 24 -36.43 -62.39 -10.76
C SER A 24 -36.71 -61.05 -10.07
N ASP A 25 -37.89 -60.86 -9.46
CA ASP A 25 -38.23 -59.66 -8.69
C ASP A 25 -37.33 -59.49 -7.47
N LEU A 26 -37.08 -60.55 -6.70
CA LEU A 26 -36.21 -60.48 -5.52
C LEU A 26 -34.75 -60.21 -5.91
N SER A 27 -34.27 -60.76 -7.03
CA SER A 27 -32.91 -60.52 -7.54
C SER A 27 -32.75 -59.11 -8.14
N PHE A 28 -33.82 -58.56 -8.73
CA PHE A 28 -33.87 -57.22 -9.25
C PHE A 28 -33.96 -56.21 -8.10
N GLU A 29 -34.86 -56.41 -7.13
CA GLU A 29 -34.99 -55.58 -5.93
C GLU A 29 -33.72 -55.56 -5.08
N SER A 30 -33.02 -56.68 -4.95
CA SER A 30 -31.74 -56.73 -4.23
C SER A 30 -30.62 -55.99 -4.97
N ARG A 31 -30.58 -56.05 -6.30
CA ARG A 31 -29.66 -55.25 -7.14
C ARG A 31 -30.05 -53.78 -7.22
N LEU A 32 -31.34 -53.47 -7.29
CA LEU A 32 -31.90 -52.11 -7.29
C LEU A 32 -31.61 -51.45 -5.94
N LYS A 33 -31.79 -52.16 -4.82
CA LYS A 33 -31.46 -51.67 -3.49
C LYS A 33 -29.95 -51.49 -3.30
N ALA A 34 -29.12 -52.36 -3.89
CA ALA A 34 -27.67 -52.23 -3.90
C ALA A 34 -27.18 -51.05 -4.75
N GLU A 35 -27.78 -50.81 -5.92
CA GLU A 35 -27.42 -49.70 -6.82
C GLU A 35 -27.98 -48.35 -6.33
N ILE A 36 -29.20 -48.33 -5.79
CA ILE A 36 -29.79 -47.13 -5.15
C ILE A 36 -29.04 -46.75 -3.87
N HIS A 37 -28.43 -47.70 -3.15
CA HIS A 37 -27.57 -47.38 -1.98
C HIS A 37 -26.09 -47.14 -2.33
N SER A 38 -25.56 -47.66 -3.44
CA SER A 38 -24.18 -47.40 -3.87
C SER A 38 -24.02 -46.09 -4.65
N SER A 39 -25.09 -45.57 -5.24
CA SER A 39 -25.10 -44.27 -5.92
C SER A 39 -25.72 -43.14 -5.09
N THR A 40 -25.96 -43.39 -3.79
CA THR A 40 -26.23 -42.35 -2.79
C THR A 40 -25.38 -42.56 -1.54
N GLU A 41 -24.11 -42.90 -1.69
CA GLU A 41 -23.12 -42.19 -0.88
C GLU A 41 -22.88 -40.84 -1.54
N GLU A 42 -23.89 -39.96 -1.42
CA GLU A 42 -23.53 -38.62 -0.98
C GLU A 42 -22.76 -38.84 0.31
N GLN A 43 -21.43 -38.87 0.22
CA GLN A 43 -20.59 -38.48 1.33
C GLN A 43 -21.27 -37.23 1.84
N LYS A 44 -21.89 -37.31 3.03
CA LYS A 44 -22.53 -36.19 3.69
C LYS A 44 -21.47 -35.12 3.80
N ALA A 45 -21.38 -34.29 2.77
CA ALA A 45 -20.79 -32.99 2.85
C ALA A 45 -21.80 -32.24 3.71
N SER A 46 -21.60 -32.40 5.02
CA SER A 46 -21.89 -31.39 6.01
C SER A 46 -21.91 -30.04 5.29
N PRO A 47 -23.00 -29.25 5.32
CA PRO A 47 -23.08 -28.00 4.55
C PRO A 47 -21.92 -27.04 4.87
N PHE A 48 -21.22 -27.30 5.98
CA PHE A 48 -19.97 -26.67 6.39
C PHE A 48 -18.76 -26.95 5.47
N LYS A 49 -18.74 -28.01 4.64
CA LYS A 49 -17.55 -28.43 3.86
C LYS A 49 -17.48 -27.82 2.45
N ILE A 50 -18.60 -27.39 1.88
CA ILE A 50 -18.62 -26.58 0.64
C ILE A 50 -18.51 -25.09 1.00
N TRP A 51 -19.11 -24.67 2.13
CA TRP A 51 -18.83 -23.36 2.71
C TRP A 51 -17.35 -23.17 3.00
N SER A 52 -16.59 -24.19 3.42
CA SER A 52 -15.17 -24.01 3.71
C SER A 52 -14.34 -23.67 2.46
N ILE A 53 -14.68 -24.16 1.26
CA ILE A 53 -13.91 -23.87 0.03
C ILE A 53 -14.28 -22.48 -0.51
N ALA A 54 -15.57 -22.17 -0.63
CA ALA A 54 -16.03 -20.85 -1.05
C ALA A 54 -15.65 -19.76 -0.04
N ALA A 55 -15.71 -20.04 1.27
CA ALA A 55 -15.24 -19.14 2.32
C ALA A 55 -13.73 -18.95 2.27
N SER A 56 -12.95 -19.95 1.87
CA SER A 56 -11.49 -19.78 1.67
C SER A 56 -11.19 -18.83 0.51
N ILE A 57 -11.92 -18.95 -0.60
CA ILE A 57 -11.79 -18.05 -1.75
C ILE A 57 -12.26 -16.63 -1.39
N LEU A 58 -13.38 -16.51 -0.66
CA LEU A 58 -13.86 -15.22 -0.12
C LEU A 58 -12.89 -14.64 0.90
N LEU A 59 -12.26 -15.43 1.76
CA LEU A 59 -11.24 -14.97 2.71
C LEU A 59 -9.98 -14.50 1.99
N LEU A 60 -9.52 -15.20 0.94
CA LEU A 60 -8.37 -14.75 0.14
C LEU A 60 -8.70 -13.50 -0.67
N MET A 61 -9.91 -13.39 -1.24
CA MET A 61 -10.38 -12.19 -1.94
C MET A 61 -10.54 -11.01 -0.98
N THR A 62 -11.11 -11.22 0.21
CA THR A 62 -11.29 -10.15 1.22
C THR A 62 -9.98 -9.76 1.87
N PHE A 63 -9.08 -10.70 2.17
CA PHE A 63 -7.74 -10.40 2.69
C PHE A 63 -6.86 -9.72 1.62
N GLY A 64 -6.94 -10.18 0.37
CA GLY A 64 -6.28 -9.55 -0.78
C GLY A 64 -6.82 -8.15 -1.05
N PHE A 65 -8.14 -7.95 -0.98
CA PHE A 65 -8.78 -6.63 -1.09
C PHE A 65 -8.42 -5.70 0.06
N TRP A 66 -8.38 -6.20 1.31
CA TRP A 66 -7.93 -5.41 2.46
C TRP A 66 -6.45 -5.02 2.37
N TYR A 67 -5.59 -5.93 1.88
CA TYR A 67 -4.17 -5.68 1.64
C TYR A 67 -3.91 -4.71 0.47
N THR A 68 -4.76 -4.71 -0.56
CA THR A 68 -4.62 -3.79 -1.71
C THR A 68 -5.26 -2.43 -1.45
N THR A 69 -6.37 -2.34 -0.71
CA THR A 69 -7.03 -1.06 -0.39
C THR A 69 -6.28 -0.23 0.66
N SER A 70 -5.38 -0.82 1.46
CA SER A 70 -4.68 -0.10 2.53
C SER A 70 -3.64 0.94 2.08
N ASN A 71 -3.37 1.09 0.77
CA ASN A 71 -2.32 1.98 0.23
C ASN A 71 -2.80 2.94 -0.86
N VAL A 72 -4.11 3.21 -0.97
CA VAL A 72 -4.63 4.15 -1.97
C VAL A 72 -4.56 5.58 -1.42
N ALA A 73 -3.76 6.43 -2.06
CA ALA A 73 -3.68 7.85 -1.75
C ALA A 73 -5.06 8.52 -1.82
N THR A 74 -5.39 9.37 -0.84
CA THR A 74 -6.65 10.13 -0.87
C THR A 74 -6.62 11.15 -2.02
N GLU A 75 -7.79 11.61 -2.47
CA GLU A 75 -7.84 12.66 -3.51
C GLU A 75 -7.13 13.95 -3.07
N GLU A 76 -7.24 14.29 -1.79
CA GLU A 76 -6.51 15.43 -1.20
C GLU A 76 -4.99 15.24 -1.26
N GLU A 77 -4.53 14.03 -0.96
CA GLU A 77 -3.11 13.68 -1.02
C GLU A 77 -2.57 13.72 -2.46
N LYS A 78 -3.36 13.26 -3.44
CA LYS A 78 -3.02 13.38 -4.88
C LYS A 78 -2.91 14.84 -5.30
N VAL A 79 -3.84 15.69 -4.88
CA VAL A 79 -3.80 17.13 -5.19
C VAL A 79 -2.59 17.78 -4.54
N LEU A 80 -2.30 17.43 -3.28
CA LEU A 80 -1.12 17.92 -2.58
C LEU A 80 0.16 17.53 -3.34
N LEU A 81 0.32 16.26 -3.70
CA LEU A 81 1.49 15.79 -4.46
C LEU A 81 1.60 16.48 -5.82
N ALA A 82 0.49 16.60 -6.55
CA ALA A 82 0.45 17.31 -7.83
C ALA A 82 0.86 18.78 -7.69
N ASN A 83 0.49 19.44 -6.59
CA ASN A 83 0.93 20.79 -6.27
C ASN A 83 2.43 20.85 -5.97
N LEU A 84 2.96 19.91 -5.18
CA LEU A 84 4.40 19.82 -4.85
C LEU A 84 5.30 19.54 -6.08
N GLU A 85 4.76 18.90 -7.11
CA GLU A 85 5.45 18.58 -8.36
C GLU A 85 5.22 19.63 -9.46
N ASN A 86 4.43 20.66 -9.17
CA ASN A 86 4.06 21.65 -10.17
C ASN A 86 5.25 22.53 -10.59
N GLU A 87 5.31 22.93 -11.86
CA GLU A 87 6.32 23.86 -12.38
C GLU A 87 6.27 25.26 -11.72
N SER A 88 5.08 25.70 -11.30
CA SER A 88 4.90 26.97 -10.61
C SER A 88 5.33 26.90 -9.15
N ALA A 89 6.25 27.78 -8.75
CA ALA A 89 6.64 27.94 -7.35
C ALA A 89 5.44 28.27 -6.44
N GLY A 90 4.44 28.99 -6.94
CA GLY A 90 3.22 29.29 -6.18
C GLY A 90 2.42 28.03 -5.88
N LYS A 91 2.27 27.13 -6.85
CA LYS A 91 1.59 25.84 -6.65
C LYS A 91 2.37 24.91 -5.72
N ARG A 92 3.70 24.88 -5.83
CA ARG A 92 4.52 24.13 -4.86
C ARG A 92 4.35 24.67 -3.44
N LEU A 93 4.32 26.00 -3.25
CA LEU A 93 4.01 26.59 -1.94
C LEU A 93 2.62 26.20 -1.44
N GLU A 94 1.59 26.23 -2.29
CA GLU A 94 0.24 25.74 -1.92
C GLU A 94 0.31 24.29 -1.42
N GLY A 95 1.04 23.40 -2.11
CA GLY A 95 1.23 22.01 -1.68
C GLY A 95 1.97 21.90 -0.33
N VAL A 96 3.02 22.69 -0.13
CA VAL A 96 3.78 22.71 1.13
C VAL A 96 2.92 23.21 2.29
N TYR A 97 2.06 24.21 2.08
CA TYR A 97 1.18 24.72 3.14
C TYR A 97 -0.06 23.86 3.38
N ALA A 98 -0.50 23.10 2.37
CA ALA A 98 -1.56 22.11 2.53
C ALA A 98 -1.11 20.92 3.38
N PHE A 99 0.21 20.68 3.47
CA PHE A 99 0.78 19.65 4.32
C PHE A 99 0.58 19.98 5.81
N ASN A 100 -0.20 19.14 6.49
CA ASN A 100 -0.61 19.32 7.86
C ASN A 100 -0.40 18.06 8.72
N ASP A 101 -0.81 18.18 9.98
CA ASP A 101 -0.77 17.12 10.96
C ASP A 101 -1.63 15.89 10.60
N ASP A 102 -2.61 15.98 9.71
CA ASP A 102 -3.47 14.83 9.37
C ASP A 102 -2.75 13.80 8.49
N TYR A 103 -1.65 14.20 7.86
CA TYR A 103 -0.68 13.30 7.23
C TYR A 103 0.23 12.60 8.27
N LYS A 104 -0.21 12.52 9.55
CA LYS A 104 0.49 12.09 10.78
C LYS A 104 1.19 10.74 10.72
N LYS A 105 0.80 9.88 9.78
CA LYS A 105 1.59 8.73 9.38
C LYS A 105 2.40 9.18 8.18
N GLU A 106 3.64 9.60 8.43
CA GLU A 106 4.69 9.88 7.45
C GLU A 106 4.39 9.22 6.09
N ASP A 107 3.65 9.91 5.21
CA ASP A 107 3.54 9.42 3.85
C ASP A 107 4.92 9.65 3.27
N ASP A 108 5.69 8.57 3.22
CA ASP A 108 7.08 8.58 2.79
C ASP A 108 7.22 9.29 1.44
N ARG A 109 6.20 9.25 0.58
CA ARG A 109 6.18 9.93 -0.72
C ARG A 109 6.12 11.45 -0.58
N ILE A 110 5.22 11.96 0.27
CA ILE A 110 5.15 13.41 0.54
C ILE A 110 6.45 13.87 1.20
N LEU A 111 6.96 13.10 2.16
CA LEU A 111 8.20 13.42 2.86
C LEU A 111 9.38 13.44 1.88
N ASP A 112 9.47 12.47 0.98
CA ASP A 112 10.48 12.41 -0.08
C ASP A 112 10.38 13.59 -1.03
N ARG A 113 9.16 13.99 -1.40
CA ARG A 113 8.93 15.16 -2.25
C ARG A 113 9.37 16.46 -1.58
N LEU A 114 9.03 16.65 -0.30
CA LEU A 114 9.50 17.81 0.47
C LEU A 114 11.03 17.82 0.62
N ILE A 115 11.64 16.65 0.84
CA ILE A 115 13.11 16.52 0.89
C ILE A 115 13.74 16.88 -0.45
N ASP A 116 13.18 16.43 -1.57
CA ASP A 116 13.66 16.77 -2.90
C ASP A 116 13.59 18.27 -3.15
N ILE A 117 12.47 18.92 -2.76
CA ILE A 117 12.32 20.37 -2.85
C ILE A 117 13.42 21.07 -2.06
N VAL A 118 13.68 20.67 -0.81
CA VAL A 118 14.75 21.29 0.00
C VAL A 118 16.11 21.16 -0.68
N LEU A 119 16.40 20.02 -1.32
CA LEU A 119 17.69 19.75 -1.95
C LEU A 119 17.87 20.42 -3.32
N ASN A 120 16.80 20.55 -4.09
CA ASN A 120 16.90 20.78 -5.54
C ASN A 120 16.03 21.92 -6.09
N ASP A 121 15.08 22.49 -5.32
CA ASP A 121 14.20 23.53 -5.84
C ASP A 121 14.96 24.83 -6.13
N GLN A 122 14.66 25.43 -7.28
CA GLN A 122 15.27 26.67 -7.72
C GLN A 122 14.78 27.88 -6.90
N ASN A 123 13.59 27.80 -6.32
CA ASN A 123 12.96 28.89 -5.59
C ASN A 123 13.24 28.80 -4.08
N ALA A 124 14.01 29.76 -3.57
CA ALA A 124 14.39 29.84 -2.16
C ALA A 124 13.19 29.84 -1.18
N ASN A 125 12.06 30.45 -1.55
CA ASN A 125 10.89 30.50 -0.67
C ASN A 125 10.24 29.12 -0.54
N VAL A 126 10.19 28.33 -1.62
CA VAL A 126 9.67 26.96 -1.59
C VAL A 126 10.58 26.06 -0.74
N GLN A 127 11.90 26.20 -0.88
CA GLN A 127 12.87 25.50 -0.02
C GLN A 127 12.67 25.84 1.45
N ILE A 128 12.55 27.13 1.79
CA ILE A 128 12.35 27.59 3.18
C ILE A 128 11.06 27.05 3.78
N ALA A 129 9.96 27.13 3.04
CA ALA A 129 8.67 26.59 3.49
C ALA A 129 8.74 25.07 3.70
N SER A 130 9.44 24.36 2.81
CA SER A 130 9.62 22.90 2.93
C SER A 130 10.50 22.53 4.12
N ILE A 131 11.53 23.32 4.44
CA ILE A 131 12.30 23.15 5.68
C ILE A 131 11.38 23.30 6.90
N ASP A 132 10.46 24.27 6.90
CA ASP A 132 9.49 24.43 8.00
C ASP A 132 8.53 23.25 8.14
N ALA A 133 8.02 22.75 7.02
CA ALA A 133 7.17 21.56 6.99
C ALA A 133 7.91 20.33 7.56
N LEU A 134 9.14 20.07 7.10
CA LEU A 134 9.96 18.96 7.59
C LEU A 134 10.30 19.08 9.08
N MET A 135 10.45 20.31 9.58
CA MET A 135 10.74 20.57 11.00
C MET A 135 9.59 20.22 11.95
N GLN A 136 8.41 19.87 11.43
CA GLN A 136 7.30 19.28 12.21
C GLN A 136 7.60 17.84 12.64
N PHE A 137 8.58 17.15 12.03
CA PHE A 137 9.01 15.79 12.38
C PHE A 137 10.44 15.75 12.94
N PRO A 138 10.72 16.43 14.08
CA PRO A 138 12.07 16.59 14.60
C PRO A 138 12.70 15.28 15.10
N LYS A 139 11.95 14.18 15.18
CA LYS A 139 12.45 12.84 15.56
C LYS A 139 12.69 11.92 14.36
N ASN A 140 12.26 12.31 13.17
CA ASN A 140 12.43 11.49 11.98
C ASN A 140 13.90 11.55 11.50
N GLU A 141 14.57 10.40 11.47
CA GLU A 141 15.98 10.30 11.11
C GLU A 141 16.26 10.61 9.63
N LYS A 142 15.31 10.30 8.73
CA LYS A 142 15.40 10.65 7.30
C LYS A 142 15.35 12.16 7.10
N VAL A 143 14.49 12.87 7.84
CA VAL A 143 14.45 14.33 7.86
C VAL A 143 15.77 14.91 8.35
N ARG A 144 16.25 14.48 9.53
CA ARG A 144 17.50 14.99 10.12
C ARG A 144 18.68 14.85 9.16
N LYS A 145 18.87 13.66 8.59
CA LYS A 145 19.96 13.38 7.65
C LYS A 145 19.88 14.26 6.39
N ASN A 146 18.68 14.43 5.83
CA ASN A 146 18.52 15.21 4.60
C ASN A 146 18.64 16.71 4.82
N LEU A 147 18.21 17.25 5.97
CA LEU A 147 18.46 18.66 6.30
C LEU A 147 19.95 18.96 6.51
N ILE A 148 20.73 18.02 7.07
CA ILE A 148 22.20 18.14 7.13
C ILE A 148 22.80 18.12 5.72
N LYS A 149 22.38 17.17 4.87
CA LYS A 149 22.81 17.09 3.47
C LYS A 149 22.48 18.38 2.69
N ALA A 150 21.31 18.97 2.93
CA ALA A 150 20.94 20.25 2.35
C ALA A 150 21.88 21.38 2.82
N LEU A 151 22.22 21.42 4.12
CA LEU A 151 23.14 22.42 4.66
C LEU A 151 24.53 22.34 4.02
N GLU A 152 24.98 21.15 3.64
CA GLU A 152 26.28 20.95 2.98
C GLU A 152 26.33 21.45 1.53
N LYS A 153 25.17 21.51 0.86
CA LYS A 153 25.09 21.79 -0.58
C LYS A 153 24.53 23.17 -0.92
N GLU A 154 23.67 23.71 -0.06
CA GLU A 154 22.97 24.95 -0.33
C GLU A 154 23.94 26.13 -0.43
N ASP A 155 23.77 26.94 -1.47
CA ASP A 155 24.58 28.13 -1.76
C ASP A 155 23.81 29.43 -1.50
N LYS A 156 22.47 29.41 -1.54
CA LYS A 156 21.64 30.60 -1.30
C LYS A 156 21.73 31.00 0.18
N PRO A 157 22.25 32.21 0.52
CA PRO A 157 22.50 32.59 1.91
C PRO A 157 21.25 32.55 2.81
N ILE A 158 20.09 32.92 2.28
CA ILE A 158 18.83 32.92 3.02
C ILE A 158 18.39 31.50 3.41
N VAL A 159 18.60 30.52 2.52
CA VAL A 159 18.25 29.12 2.76
C VAL A 159 19.29 28.46 3.68
N GLN A 160 20.58 28.77 3.52
CA GLN A 160 21.62 28.36 4.47
C GLN A 160 21.29 28.81 5.89
N ILE A 161 20.89 30.08 6.10
CA ILE A 161 20.50 30.59 7.42
C ILE A 161 19.30 29.79 7.98
N LYS A 162 18.32 29.44 7.14
CA LYS A 162 17.18 28.63 7.55
C LYS A 162 17.61 27.24 8.03
N LEU A 163 18.46 26.57 7.26
CA LEU A 163 19.01 25.25 7.59
C LEU A 163 19.85 25.30 8.86
N ILE A 164 20.70 26.31 9.04
CA ILE A 164 21.49 26.51 10.27
C ILE A 164 20.58 26.66 11.49
N LYS A 165 19.52 27.46 11.39
CA LYS A 165 18.53 27.63 12.47
C LYS A 165 17.79 26.32 12.76
N ALA A 166 17.48 25.54 11.74
CA ALA A 166 16.92 24.20 11.89
C ALA A 166 17.89 23.27 12.66
N MET A 167 19.17 23.23 12.27
CA MET A 167 20.19 22.42 12.97
C MET A 167 20.32 22.80 14.45
N ARG A 168 20.33 24.10 14.74
CA ARG A 168 20.35 24.61 16.12
C ARG A 168 19.13 24.14 16.91
N LYS A 169 17.93 24.18 16.33
CA LYS A 169 16.68 23.75 16.98
C LYS A 169 16.66 22.23 17.19
N LEU A 170 17.13 21.45 16.22
CA LEU A 170 17.20 19.99 16.29
C LEU A 170 18.29 19.48 17.24
N ARG A 171 19.27 20.34 17.57
CA ARG A 171 20.48 20.02 18.33
C ARG A 171 21.20 18.76 17.80
N ASP A 172 21.20 18.60 16.48
CA ASP A 172 21.82 17.45 15.84
C ASP A 172 23.34 17.63 15.73
N GLN A 173 24.08 16.92 16.59
CA GLN A 173 25.55 17.02 16.66
C GLN A 173 26.24 16.64 15.34
N ARG A 174 25.57 15.86 14.49
CA ARG A 174 26.11 15.48 13.17
C ARG A 174 26.30 16.70 12.24
N ALA A 175 25.61 17.80 12.49
CA ALA A 175 25.74 19.04 11.71
C ALA A 175 27.03 19.83 12.00
N GLN A 176 27.78 19.49 13.06
CA GLN A 176 28.96 20.26 13.48
C GLN A 176 29.98 20.41 12.35
N LYS A 177 30.30 19.34 11.62
CA LYS A 177 31.28 19.38 10.52
C LYS A 177 30.84 20.32 9.40
N SER A 178 29.55 20.32 9.05
CA SER A 178 28.99 21.19 8.02
C SER A 178 29.02 22.66 8.47
N LEU A 179 28.67 22.93 9.74
CA LEU A 179 28.75 24.26 10.33
C LEU A 179 30.19 24.79 10.39
N GLU A 180 31.16 23.95 10.74
CA GLU A 180 32.59 24.32 10.77
C GLU A 180 33.09 24.74 9.38
N LYS A 181 32.73 24.00 8.33
CA LYS A 181 33.04 24.37 6.95
C LYS A 181 32.49 25.74 6.57
N ILE A 182 31.24 26.04 6.96
CA ILE A 182 30.59 27.34 6.70
C ILE A 182 31.33 28.47 7.44
N ILE A 183 31.74 28.25 8.69
CA ILE A 183 32.46 29.25 9.50
C ILE A 183 33.83 29.56 8.88
N ASN A 184 34.56 28.53 8.46
CA ASN A 184 35.94 28.65 7.98
C ASN A 184 36.05 29.02 6.49
N ASN A 185 34.96 28.97 5.72
CA ASN A 185 34.98 29.36 4.31
C ASN A 185 35.01 30.89 4.16
N GLU A 186 36.08 31.45 3.62
CA GLU A 186 36.25 32.89 3.40
C GLU A 186 35.13 33.54 2.56
N GLN A 187 34.58 32.80 1.59
CA GLN A 187 33.54 33.29 0.68
C GLN A 187 32.15 33.29 1.31
N THR A 188 31.94 32.65 2.47
CA THR A 188 30.64 32.64 3.14
C THR A 188 30.29 34.03 3.67
N PHE A 189 29.07 34.48 3.36
CA PHE A 189 28.55 35.77 3.81
C PHE A 189 28.63 35.92 5.35
N PRO A 190 29.01 37.11 5.87
CA PRO A 190 29.19 37.32 7.31
C PRO A 190 27.98 36.93 8.17
N ILE A 191 26.77 37.20 7.68
CA ILE A 191 25.53 36.85 8.39
C ILE A 191 25.32 35.34 8.49
N VAL A 192 25.73 34.57 7.47
CA VAL A 192 25.67 33.10 7.49
C VAL A 192 26.69 32.57 8.49
N LYS A 193 27.93 33.07 8.47
CA LYS A 193 28.96 32.72 9.47
C LYS A 193 28.50 32.98 10.89
N SER A 194 27.93 34.15 11.15
CA SER A 194 27.41 34.52 12.47
C SER A 194 26.34 33.52 12.95
N ASN A 195 25.38 33.16 12.09
CA ASN A 195 24.38 32.14 12.42
C ASN A 195 25.01 30.77 12.67
N ALA A 196 25.99 30.36 11.85
CA ALA A 196 26.69 29.08 11.99
C ALA A 196 27.48 29.00 13.30
N THR A 197 28.18 30.07 13.68
CA THR A 197 28.91 30.18 14.95
C THR A 197 27.96 30.07 16.14
N MET A 198 26.80 30.76 16.10
CA MET A 198 25.78 30.63 17.14
C MET A 198 25.22 29.22 17.26
N ALA A 199 24.94 28.57 16.12
CA ALA A 199 24.47 27.19 16.10
C ALA A 199 25.52 26.24 16.69
N MET A 200 26.77 26.36 16.25
CA MET A 200 27.91 25.57 16.74
C MET A 200 28.10 25.71 18.26
N ALA A 201 28.01 26.94 18.79
CA ALA A 201 28.08 27.18 20.23
C ALA A 201 26.95 26.45 20.99
N THR A 202 25.72 26.52 20.47
CA THR A 202 24.55 25.85 21.06
C THR A 202 24.68 24.32 21.05
N LEU A 203 25.30 23.76 20.00
CA LEU A 203 25.53 22.31 19.89
C LEU A 203 26.59 21.83 20.89
N LYS A 204 27.58 22.66 21.24
CA LYS A 204 28.63 22.31 22.20
C LYS A 204 28.19 22.37 23.66
N THR A 205 27.15 23.14 23.97
CA THR A 205 26.58 23.24 25.34
C THR A 205 25.59 22.09 25.58
N LYS A 206 25.91 21.22 26.55
CA LYS A 206 25.04 20.11 27.01
C LYS A 206 23.75 20.64 27.64
#